data_AF-A0A7W0H665-F1
#
_entry.id   AF-A0A7W0H665-F1
#
_cell.length_a   1.000
_cell.length_b   1.000
_cell.length_c   1.000
_cell.angle_alpha   90.00
_cell.angle_beta   90.00
_cell.angle_gamma   90.00
#
_symmetry.space_group_name_H-M   'P 1'
#
loop_
_entity.id
_entity.type
_entity.pdbx_description
1 polymer ?
#
loop_
_entity_poly.entity_id
_entity_poly.type
_entity_poly.pdbx_seq_one_letter_code
_entity_poly.pdbx_strand_id
1 'polypeptide(L)' 'REPADVPASTPESTALSKQLKRRGFRFVGPTTAYAAMQACGVVNDHLAGCWVRAEVERERPKSRDM' A
#
# COMPACT_ATOMS: atom_id res chain seq x y z
N ARG A 1 14.56 3.48 -2.45
CA ARG A 1 13.60 2.58 -3.10
C ARG A 1 13.56 3.02 -4.55
N GLU A 2 14.05 2.17 -5.42
CA GLU A 2 14.00 2.30 -6.87
C GLU A 2 12.75 1.59 -7.39
N PRO A 3 12.31 1.83 -8.65
CA PRO A 3 11.13 1.18 -9.20
C PRO A 3 11.15 -0.35 -9.09
N ALA A 4 12.32 -0.97 -9.26
CA ALA A 4 12.50 -2.42 -9.16
C ALA A 4 12.27 -2.97 -7.74
N ASP A 5 12.36 -2.13 -6.70
CA ASP A 5 12.14 -2.53 -5.32
C ASP A 5 10.64 -2.57 -4.95
N VAL A 6 9.75 -2.04 -5.80
CA VAL A 6 8.30 -1.99 -5.54
C VAL A 6 7.66 -3.27 -6.08
N PRO A 7 7.15 -4.17 -5.21
CA PRO A 7 6.54 -5.41 -5.67
C PRO A 7 5.17 -5.14 -6.28
N ALA A 8 4.70 -6.05 -7.15
CA ALA A 8 3.33 -5.97 -7.69
C ALA A 8 2.24 -6.35 -6.68
N SER A 9 2.61 -7.05 -5.60
CA SER A 9 1.71 -7.46 -4.50
C SER A 9 2.52 -7.88 -3.27
N THR A 10 1.89 -7.91 -2.10
CA THR A 10 2.49 -8.40 -0.86
C THR A 10 1.62 -9.48 -0.20
N PRO A 11 2.13 -10.20 0.81
CA PRO A 11 1.30 -11.11 1.61
C PRO A 11 0.08 -10.41 2.22
N GLU A 12 0.24 -9.17 2.69
CA GLU A 12 -0.84 -8.36 3.26
C GLU A 12 -1.88 -7.98 2.20
N SER A 13 -1.45 -7.60 0.99
CA SER A 13 -2.38 -7.27 -0.09
C SER A 13 -3.16 -8.49 -0.58
N THR A 14 -2.54 -9.68 -0.51
CA THR A 14 -3.20 -10.97 -0.77
C THR A 14 -4.25 -11.27 0.30
N ALA A 15 -3.92 -11.06 1.58
CA ALA A 15 -4.86 -11.22 2.68
C ALA A 15 -6.04 -10.25 2.55
N LEU A 16 -5.78 -8.97 2.26
CA LEU A 16 -6.79 -7.95 2.03
C LEU A 16 -7.70 -8.33 0.85
N SER A 17 -7.13 -8.71 -0.30
CA SER A 17 -7.87 -9.20 -1.47
C SER A 17 -8.82 -10.33 -1.10
N LYS A 18 -8.37 -11.30 -0.31
CA LYS A 18 -9.21 -12.43 0.16
C LYS A 18 -10.36 -11.95 1.05
N GLN A 19 -10.10 -11.02 1.98
CA GLN A 19 -11.14 -10.49 2.86
C GLN A 19 -12.17 -9.64 2.11
N LEU A 20 -11.73 -8.80 1.16
CA LEU A 20 -12.64 -8.02 0.32
C LEU A 20 -13.53 -8.93 -0.54
N LYS A 21 -12.96 -9.97 -1.16
CA LYS A 21 -13.75 -10.97 -1.90
C LYS A 21 -14.81 -11.66 -1.04
N ARG A 22 -14.46 -12.03 0.21
CA ARG A 22 -15.40 -12.62 1.18
C ARG A 22 -16.54 -11.66 1.55
N ARG A 23 -16.28 -10.35 1.52
CA ARG A 23 -17.29 -9.29 1.74
C ARG A 23 -18.06 -8.91 0.48
N GLY A 24 -17.91 -9.65 -0.62
CA GLY A 24 -18.70 -9.46 -1.85
C GLY A 24 -18.06 -8.54 -2.90
N PHE A 25 -16.90 -7.94 -2.63
CA PHE A 25 -16.21 -7.10 -3.60
C PHE A 25 -15.68 -7.94 -4.78
N ARG A 26 -15.73 -7.35 -5.99
CA ARG A 26 -15.24 -7.95 -7.23
C ARG A 26 -14.09 -7.13 -7.81
N PHE A 27 -13.29 -7.74 -8.69
CA PHE A 27 -12.10 -7.12 -9.31
C PHE A 27 -11.00 -6.63 -8.35
N VAL A 28 -11.00 -7.15 -7.12
CA VAL A 28 -10.04 -6.82 -6.07
C VAL A 28 -8.93 -7.89 -5.99
N GLY A 29 -8.17 -8.09 -7.06
CA GLY A 29 -6.99 -8.98 -7.04
C GLY A 29 -5.88 -8.48 -6.08
N PRO A 30 -4.88 -9.31 -5.73
CA PRO A 30 -3.79 -8.88 -4.83
C PRO A 30 -3.02 -7.63 -5.30
N THR A 31 -2.83 -7.47 -6.61
CA THR A 31 -2.21 -6.26 -7.20
C THR A 31 -3.09 -5.04 -7.05
N THR A 32 -4.38 -5.15 -7.36
CA THR A 32 -5.36 -4.06 -7.14
C THR A 32 -5.43 -3.67 -5.66
N ALA A 33 -5.42 -4.65 -4.76
CA ALA A 33 -5.41 -4.41 -3.33
C ALA A 33 -4.13 -3.71 -2.86
N TYR A 34 -2.97 -4.06 -3.42
CA TYR A 34 -1.70 -3.39 -3.10
C TYR A 34 -1.68 -1.95 -3.60
N ALA A 35 -2.14 -1.72 -4.84
CA ALA A 35 -2.30 -0.38 -5.39
C ALA A 35 -3.23 0.48 -4.53
N ALA A 36 -4.34 -0.09 -4.03
CA ALA A 36 -5.23 0.61 -3.10
C ALA A 36 -4.53 0.94 -1.76
N MET A 37 -3.74 0.02 -1.21
CA MET A 37 -2.95 0.27 0.00
C MET A 37 -1.94 1.42 -0.21
N GLN A 38 -1.30 1.49 -1.37
CA GLN A 38 -0.40 2.59 -1.73
C GLN A 38 -1.17 3.91 -1.86
N ALA A 39 -2.27 3.92 -2.60
CA ALA A 39 -3.08 5.12 -2.85
C ALA A 39 -3.73 5.69 -1.58
N CYS A 40 -4.13 4.83 -0.64
CA CYS A 40 -4.73 5.25 0.63
C CYS A 40 -3.70 5.54 1.73
N GLY A 41 -2.40 5.46 1.45
CA GLY A 41 -1.35 5.76 2.44
C GLY A 41 -1.14 4.68 3.50
N VAL A 42 -1.71 3.48 3.33
CA VAL A 42 -1.44 2.32 4.20
C VAL A 42 0.04 1.92 4.08
N VAL A 43 0.62 2.07 2.88
CA VAL A 43 2.06 1.92 2.64
C VAL A 43 2.60 3.19 1.96
N ASN A 44 3.81 3.60 2.34
CA ASN A 44 4.53 4.69 1.67
C ASN A 44 5.61 4.09 0.75
N ASP A 45 5.25 3.99 -0.53
CA ASP A 45 6.10 3.42 -1.56
C ASP A 45 6.73 4.47 -2.48
N HIS A 46 6.67 5.75 -2.10
CA HIS A 46 7.35 6.80 -2.85
C HIS A 46 8.84 6.46 -3.04
N LEU A 47 9.32 6.63 -4.28
CA LEU A 47 10.71 6.34 -4.66
C LEU A 47 11.69 7.26 -3.93
N ALA A 48 12.99 6.88 -3.90
CA ALA A 48 14.04 7.68 -3.26
C ALA A 48 14.09 9.14 -3.74
N GLY A 49 13.97 9.38 -5.03
CA GLY A 49 13.96 10.73 -5.61
C GLY A 49 12.60 11.42 -5.64
N CYS A 50 11.54 10.86 -5.03
CA CYS A 50 10.22 11.47 -5.08
C CYS A 50 10.14 12.70 -4.17
N TRP A 51 9.79 13.85 -4.74
CA TRP A 51 9.80 15.15 -4.05
C TRP A 51 8.84 15.25 -2.85
N VAL A 52 7.77 14.45 -2.82
CA VAL A 52 6.84 14.38 -1.68
C VAL A 52 7.23 13.35 -0.61
N ARG A 53 8.22 12.48 -0.85
CA ARG A 53 8.51 11.34 0.04
C ARG A 53 8.80 11.78 1.48
N ALA A 54 9.61 12.83 1.63
CA ALA A 54 9.99 13.35 2.94
C ALA A 54 8.81 14.03 3.66
N GLU A 55 7.85 14.58 2.93
CA GLU A 55 6.61 15.13 3.49
C GLU A 55 5.73 14.00 4.02
N VAL A 56 5.40 13.04 3.16
CA VAL A 56 4.53 11.92 3.48
C VAL A 56 5.09 11.16 4.68
N GLU A 57 6.39 10.88 4.73
CA GLU A 57 6.99 10.13 5.85
C GLU A 57 6.90 10.87 7.20
N ARG A 58 6.85 12.21 7.22
CA ARG A 58 6.64 12.97 8.45
C ARG A 58 5.19 12.93 8.93
N GLU A 59 4.24 12.88 8.00
CA GLU A 59 2.81 12.83 8.31
C GLU A 59 2.32 11.42 8.71
N ARG A 60 3.09 10.37 8.40
CA ARG A 60 2.69 9.01 8.72
C ARG A 60 2.50 8.83 10.24
N PRO A 61 1.36 8.27 10.67
CA PRO A 61 1.11 8.00 12.08
C PRO A 61 2.17 7.02 12.60
N LYS A 62 2.85 7.41 13.68
CA LYS A 62 3.76 6.51 14.40
C LYS A 62 2.89 5.47 15.08
N SER A 63 3.37 4.22 15.13
CA SER A 63 2.64 3.00 15.53
C SER A 63 2.09 2.96 16.98
N ARG A 64 1.93 4.10 17.65
CA ARG A 64 1.44 4.25 19.02
C ARG A 64 0.11 5.01 19.14
N ASP A 65 -0.46 5.49 18.05
CA ASP A 65 -1.68 6.32 18.06
C ASP A 65 -2.88 5.66 17.36
N MET A 66 -2.95 4.32 17.37
CA MET A 66 -4.11 3.55 16.89
C MET A 66 -4.67 2.61 17.96
#